data_AF-A0A9Q9EJ17-F1
#
_entry.id   AF-A0A9Q9EJ17-F1
#
_cell.length_a   1.000
_cell.length_b   1.000
_cell.length_c   1.000
_cell.angle_alpha   90.00
_cell.angle_beta   90.00
_cell.angle_gamma   90.00
#
_symmetry.space_group_name_H-M   'P 1'
#
loop_
_entity.id
_entity.type
_entity.pdbx_description
1 polymer ?
#
loop_
_entity_poly.entity_id
_entity_poly.type
_entity_poly.pdbx_seq_one_letter_code
_entity_poly.pdbx_strand_id
1 'polypeptide(L)'
;MPSNGIDIPQRPGRSDDLSRTVSSSFKDNLSTSPTLNFHSPQNSFHGPPKASAKQLKPFQTTDIKVLLLENVNLAGQEILKKQGYQVEALKSSLPEDQLIEKIQEVHVIGIRSKTQLSANVLKHAKNLIVIGCFCIGTNQVDLKYAAEMGIAVFNSPFSNSRSVAEQMIGTIIALARQIGDRNTEMHAGTWNKVSAGCWEVRGKTLGIVGYGHVGAQLSVLAESLGMRVIYYDVINLMGLGTAHQVATLDELLQGSDFITLHVPELEETKNLIGEKQLAKMRNGAYLLNASRGSVVDIPALITAMQAGKLGGAALDVFPDEPGKNGDTFNSQLNTWGDDIRKLKNIILTPHIGGSTEEAQSAIGVEVADALVNYVNFGTTQGAVNFPEVTLRSLTIEEPNHLRVIYIHKNVPGVLRKVNEILGDHNVDKQMTDSRGDVAYLMADISNVNVSEIKDLYQNLEDLGSRIRTRVLY
;
A
#
# COMPACT_ATOMS: atom_id res chain seq x y z
N MET A 1 -60.67 -10.50 26.97
CA MET A 1 -61.18 -9.85 28.20
C MET A 1 -60.05 -9.83 29.22
N PRO A 2 -59.68 -8.66 29.78
CA PRO A 2 -58.50 -8.54 30.63
C PRO A 2 -58.85 -8.83 32.09
N SER A 3 -57.96 -9.50 32.83
CA SER A 3 -58.06 -9.64 34.28
C SER A 3 -57.11 -8.65 34.96
N ASN A 4 -57.69 -7.79 35.79
CA ASN A 4 -57.06 -6.69 36.51
C ASN A 4 -56.01 -7.16 37.53
N GLY A 5 -54.92 -6.40 37.61
CA GLY A 5 -53.92 -6.48 38.66
C GLY A 5 -54.43 -5.98 40.01
N ILE A 6 -53.86 -6.51 41.07
CA ILE A 6 -54.09 -6.13 42.46
C ILE A 6 -52.88 -5.32 42.94
N ASP A 7 -53.13 -4.09 43.40
CA ASP A 7 -52.17 -3.23 44.09
C ASP A 7 -51.91 -3.72 45.52
N ILE A 8 -50.65 -3.67 45.95
CA ILE A 8 -50.22 -3.89 47.35
C ILE A 8 -49.31 -2.71 47.76
N PRO A 9 -49.48 -2.13 48.98
CA PRO A 9 -49.08 -0.75 49.28
C PRO A 9 -47.62 -0.57 49.71
N GLN A 10 -47.11 0.65 49.50
CA GLN A 10 -45.80 1.11 49.97
C GLN A 10 -45.72 1.17 51.51
N ARG A 11 -44.55 0.78 52.06
CA ARG A 11 -44.10 1.12 53.42
C ARG A 11 -42.71 1.77 53.37
N PRO A 12 -42.43 2.81 54.18
CA PRO A 12 -41.20 3.60 54.07
C PRO A 12 -40.08 3.12 55.01
N GLY A 13 -38.85 3.20 54.51
CA GLY A 13 -37.62 3.57 55.24
C GLY A 13 -36.97 2.53 56.17
N ARG A 14 -35.78 2.05 55.78
CA ARG A 14 -34.50 2.43 56.44
C ARG A 14 -33.29 1.87 55.66
N SER A 15 -32.26 2.70 55.67
CA SER A 15 -30.89 2.53 55.15
C SER A 15 -30.16 1.31 55.75
N ASP A 16 -29.41 0.60 54.91
CA ASP A 16 -27.97 0.39 55.14
C ASP A 16 -27.28 -0.06 53.85
N ASP A 17 -26.16 0.60 53.60
CA ASP A 17 -25.25 0.49 52.46
C ASP A 17 -24.59 -0.89 52.38
N LEU A 18 -24.51 -1.44 51.16
CA LEU A 18 -23.40 -2.23 50.59
C LEU A 18 -23.89 -2.91 49.30
N SER A 19 -24.13 -2.11 48.24
CA SER A 19 -24.25 -2.64 46.88
C SER A 19 -22.92 -2.46 46.14
N ARG A 20 -22.41 -3.58 45.63
CA ARG A 20 -21.29 -3.62 44.67
C ARG A 20 -21.67 -2.79 43.45
N THR A 21 -21.00 -1.67 43.26
CA THR A 21 -21.08 -0.86 42.05
C THR A 21 -20.42 -1.61 40.90
N VAL A 22 -21.22 -2.23 40.04
CA VAL A 22 -20.79 -2.55 38.68
C VAL A 22 -21.02 -1.28 37.87
N SER A 23 -19.94 -0.60 37.46
CA SER A 23 -20.04 0.61 36.65
C SER A 23 -20.71 0.27 35.31
N SER A 24 -21.94 0.71 35.13
CA SER A 24 -22.60 0.76 33.84
C SER A 24 -22.07 1.94 33.03
N SER A 25 -20.90 1.78 32.41
CA SER A 25 -20.39 2.69 31.37
C SER A 25 -20.59 2.04 30.00
N PHE A 26 -21.86 1.86 29.62
CA PHE A 26 -22.29 1.58 28.26
C PHE A 26 -23.45 2.51 27.92
N LYS A 27 -23.16 3.80 27.83
CA LYS A 27 -23.99 4.75 27.08
C LYS A 27 -23.04 5.59 26.23
N ASP A 28 -23.36 5.62 24.94
CA ASP A 28 -22.73 6.38 23.87
C ASP A 28 -21.35 5.87 23.40
N ASN A 29 -21.34 4.75 22.66
CA ASN A 29 -20.32 4.44 21.64
C ASN A 29 -20.70 3.23 20.75
N LEU A 30 -21.94 3.16 20.30
CA LEU A 30 -22.27 2.35 19.12
C LEU A 30 -22.27 3.30 17.92
N SER A 31 -21.14 3.32 17.21
CA SER A 31 -20.90 4.17 16.05
C SER A 31 -21.82 3.78 14.89
N THR A 32 -22.50 4.77 14.31
CA THR A 32 -23.33 4.66 13.10
C THR A 32 -22.88 5.62 11.99
N SER A 33 -21.66 6.17 12.02
CA SER A 33 -21.19 7.14 11.03
C SER A 33 -19.82 6.79 10.42
N PRO A 34 -19.64 6.85 9.08
CA PRO A 34 -18.39 6.56 8.36
C PRO A 34 -17.39 7.75 8.34
N THR A 35 -17.55 8.76 9.19
CA THR A 35 -16.75 10.01 9.12
C THR A 35 -15.85 10.28 10.33
N LEU A 36 -15.70 9.32 11.25
CA LEU A 36 -14.77 9.47 12.37
C LEU A 36 -13.39 8.88 12.03
N ASN A 37 -12.39 9.75 12.00
CA ASN A 37 -10.97 9.39 11.87
C ASN A 37 -10.61 8.32 12.90
N PHE A 38 -10.13 7.16 12.44
CA PHE A 38 -9.50 6.16 13.28
C PHE A 38 -8.24 6.77 13.91
N HIS A 39 -8.27 6.99 15.23
CA HIS A 39 -7.06 7.18 16.00
C HIS A 39 -6.50 5.81 16.32
N SER A 40 -5.37 5.46 15.70
CA SER A 40 -4.50 4.42 16.23
C SER A 40 -4.19 4.75 17.70
N PRO A 41 -4.15 3.77 18.62
CA PRO A 41 -3.71 4.02 19.98
C PRO A 41 -2.35 4.70 19.96
N GLN A 42 -2.18 5.77 20.72
CA GLN A 42 -0.86 6.39 20.89
C GLN A 42 0.08 5.32 21.47
N ASN A 43 1.22 5.09 20.80
CA ASN A 43 2.30 4.27 21.33
C ASN A 43 2.62 4.73 22.76
N SER A 44 2.36 3.88 23.76
CA SER A 44 2.54 4.17 25.18
C SER A 44 4.01 4.11 25.65
N PHE A 45 4.96 3.96 24.73
CA PHE A 45 6.38 4.09 25.02
C PHE A 45 6.85 5.55 24.88
N HIS A 46 6.78 6.30 25.99
CA HIS A 46 7.53 7.55 26.11
C HIS A 46 9.01 7.20 26.33
N GLY A 47 9.76 7.07 25.22
CA GLY A 47 11.22 7.15 25.26
C GLY A 47 11.68 8.53 25.80
N PRO A 48 12.98 8.69 26.08
CA PRO A 48 13.51 9.98 26.53
C PRO A 48 13.12 11.10 25.55
N PRO A 49 12.96 12.35 26.02
CA PRO A 49 12.55 13.45 25.17
C PRO A 49 13.50 13.55 23.96
N LYS A 50 12.97 13.31 22.75
CA LYS A 50 13.74 13.51 21.52
C LYS A 50 14.04 15.00 21.42
N ALA A 51 15.32 15.37 21.36
CA ALA A 51 15.71 16.71 20.95
C ALA A 51 14.99 17.06 19.63
N SER A 52 14.50 18.29 19.51
CA SER A 52 13.77 18.73 18.32
C SER A 52 14.66 18.61 17.08
N ALA A 53 14.14 17.92 16.06
CA ALA A 53 14.83 17.78 14.78
C ALA A 53 14.97 19.15 14.11
N LYS A 54 16.16 19.46 13.61
CA LYS A 54 16.45 20.65 12.81
C LYS A 54 15.79 20.49 11.45
N GLN A 55 14.96 21.45 11.05
CA GLN A 55 14.42 21.50 9.69
C GLN A 55 15.55 21.97 8.75
N LEU A 56 16.08 21.06 7.94
CA LEU A 56 17.16 21.38 7.03
C LEU A 56 16.60 22.00 5.75
N LYS A 57 17.30 22.99 5.21
CA LYS A 57 16.94 23.64 3.94
C LYS A 57 17.94 23.27 2.86
N PRO A 58 17.50 22.95 1.63
CA PRO A 58 18.43 22.75 0.53
C PRO A 58 19.18 24.05 0.20
N PHE A 59 20.50 23.94 0.02
CA PHE A 59 21.32 25.02 -0.52
C PHE A 59 20.84 25.43 -1.92
N GLN A 60 20.76 26.74 -2.18
CA GLN A 60 20.30 27.36 -3.44
C GLN A 60 18.85 27.11 -3.89
N THR A 61 18.01 26.43 -3.10
CA THR A 61 16.60 26.22 -3.46
C THR A 61 15.71 27.11 -2.59
N THR A 62 15.13 28.17 -3.17
CA THR A 62 14.26 29.08 -2.42
C THR A 62 12.83 28.56 -2.25
N ASP A 63 12.29 27.81 -3.22
CA ASP A 63 10.91 27.30 -3.17
C ASP A 63 10.79 25.89 -3.77
N ILE A 64 10.30 24.93 -2.97
CA ILE A 64 10.01 23.57 -3.44
C ILE A 64 8.62 23.56 -4.10
N LYS A 65 8.61 23.37 -5.43
CA LYS A 65 7.38 23.20 -6.21
C LYS A 65 6.95 21.73 -6.24
N VAL A 66 5.71 21.49 -5.84
CA VAL A 66 5.10 20.16 -5.76
C VAL A 66 3.89 20.11 -6.70
N LEU A 67 3.89 19.14 -7.63
CA LEU A 67 2.76 18.87 -8.50
C LEU A 67 2.10 17.55 -8.08
N LEU A 68 0.83 17.59 -7.69
CA LEU A 68 0.04 16.41 -7.36
C LEU A 68 -1.03 16.20 -8.42
N LEU A 69 -1.08 15.02 -9.03
CA LEU A 69 -2.03 14.67 -10.08
C LEU A 69 -3.05 13.63 -9.60
N GLU A 70 -4.15 13.50 -10.32
CA GLU A 70 -5.15 12.44 -10.10
C GLU A 70 -5.85 12.49 -8.72
N ASN A 71 -6.03 13.69 -8.18
CA ASN A 71 -6.76 13.93 -6.93
C ASN A 71 -6.17 13.17 -5.73
N VAL A 72 -4.86 13.36 -5.48
CA VAL A 72 -4.19 12.89 -4.25
C VAL A 72 -4.99 13.34 -3.02
N ASN A 73 -5.13 12.45 -2.03
CA ASN A 73 -5.93 12.70 -0.83
C ASN A 73 -5.49 13.98 -0.09
N LEU A 74 -6.47 14.72 0.44
CA LEU A 74 -6.25 16.00 1.13
C LEU A 74 -5.26 15.89 2.30
N ALA A 75 -5.26 14.78 3.06
CA ALA A 75 -4.34 14.60 4.17
C ALA A 75 -2.87 14.70 3.73
N GLY A 76 -2.51 14.07 2.61
CA GLY A 76 -1.17 14.16 2.02
C GLY A 76 -0.85 15.57 1.50
N GLN A 77 -1.82 16.25 0.89
CA GLN A 77 -1.65 17.64 0.45
C GLN A 77 -1.34 18.57 1.62
N GLU A 78 -2.07 18.43 2.73
CA GLU A 78 -1.90 19.26 3.92
C GLU A 78 -0.55 19.01 4.61
N ILE A 79 -0.05 17.77 4.63
CA ILE A 79 1.31 17.47 5.12
C ILE A 79 2.37 18.24 4.31
N LEU A 80 2.26 18.20 2.97
CA LEU A 80 3.20 18.89 2.08
C LEU A 80 3.09 20.42 2.20
N LYS A 81 1.88 20.98 2.28
CA LYS A 81 1.66 22.43 2.50
C LYS A 81 2.22 22.90 3.84
N LYS A 82 2.10 22.09 4.91
CA LYS A 82 2.64 22.42 6.25
C LYS A 82 4.16 22.54 6.26
N GLN A 83 4.87 21.95 5.30
CA GLN A 83 6.31 22.16 5.14
C GLN A 83 6.67 23.49 4.47
N GLY A 84 5.68 24.26 3.99
CA GLY A 84 5.89 25.50 3.25
C GLY A 84 6.14 25.29 1.75
N TYR A 85 5.83 24.10 1.21
CA TYR A 85 5.99 23.82 -0.21
C TYR A 85 4.89 24.49 -1.07
N GLN A 86 5.22 24.84 -2.30
CA GLN A 86 4.28 25.35 -3.30
C GLN A 86 3.54 24.17 -3.95
N VAL A 87 2.38 23.80 -3.40
CA VAL A 87 1.60 22.64 -3.84
C VAL A 87 0.54 23.03 -4.87
N GLU A 88 0.69 22.54 -6.10
CA GLU A 88 -0.36 22.54 -7.13
C GLU A 88 -0.99 21.13 -7.18
N ALA A 89 -2.30 21.03 -6.97
CA ALA A 89 -3.03 19.76 -7.01
C ALA A 89 -4.09 19.77 -8.11
N LEU A 90 -4.02 18.79 -9.02
CA LEU A 90 -4.94 18.59 -10.14
C LEU A 90 -5.78 17.34 -9.92
N LYS A 91 -7.05 17.42 -10.34
CA LYS A 91 -8.02 16.31 -10.17
C LYS A 91 -7.80 15.18 -11.17
N SER A 92 -7.23 15.47 -12.33
CA SER A 92 -7.01 14.51 -13.41
C SER A 92 -5.53 14.23 -13.61
N SER A 93 -5.24 13.18 -14.38
CA SER A 93 -3.95 13.05 -15.05
C SER A 93 -3.85 14.11 -16.16
N LEU A 94 -2.63 14.33 -16.64
CA LEU A 94 -2.35 15.22 -17.76
C LEU A 94 -1.99 14.39 -19.01
N PRO A 95 -2.37 14.88 -20.21
CA PRO A 95 -1.75 14.41 -21.45
C PRO A 95 -0.23 14.61 -21.44
N GLU A 96 0.49 13.80 -22.22
CA GLU A 96 1.96 13.76 -22.18
C GLU A 96 2.61 15.11 -22.50
N ASP A 97 2.11 15.85 -23.49
CA ASP A 97 2.59 17.16 -23.89
C ASP A 97 2.46 18.20 -22.76
N GLN A 98 1.31 18.23 -22.09
CA GLN A 98 1.08 19.12 -20.94
C GLN A 98 1.89 18.70 -19.72
N LEU A 99 2.08 17.40 -19.53
CA LEU A 99 2.91 16.86 -18.45
C LEU A 99 4.38 17.25 -18.65
N ILE A 100 4.89 17.16 -19.88
CA ILE A 100 6.24 17.61 -20.26
C ILE A 100 6.43 19.10 -20.01
N GLU A 101 5.42 19.93 -20.25
CA GLU A 101 5.51 21.36 -19.95
C GLU A 101 5.61 21.60 -18.44
N LYS A 102 4.68 21.04 -17.66
CA LYS A 102 4.60 21.28 -16.21
C LYS A 102 5.78 20.70 -15.43
N ILE A 103 6.29 19.53 -15.83
CA ILE A 103 7.31 18.82 -15.03
C ILE A 103 8.68 19.52 -15.02
N GLN A 104 8.92 20.48 -15.93
CA GLN A 104 10.23 21.16 -16.07
C GLN A 104 10.64 21.94 -14.82
N GLU A 105 9.68 22.51 -14.11
CA GLU A 105 9.93 23.38 -12.95
C GLU A 105 9.66 22.69 -11.61
N VAL A 106 9.17 21.46 -11.64
CA VAL A 106 8.70 20.74 -10.45
C VAL A 106 9.85 20.01 -9.77
N HIS A 107 9.88 20.06 -8.44
CA HIS A 107 10.88 19.36 -7.62
C HIS A 107 10.33 18.02 -7.09
N VAL A 108 9.02 17.96 -6.84
CA VAL A 108 8.32 16.79 -6.32
C VAL A 108 7.08 16.56 -7.16
N ILE A 109 6.90 15.35 -7.70
CA ILE A 109 5.66 14.99 -8.39
C ILE A 109 4.96 13.83 -7.66
N GLY A 110 3.67 14.00 -7.39
CA GLY A 110 2.80 12.97 -6.85
C GLY A 110 1.82 12.50 -7.92
N ILE A 111 1.75 11.19 -8.17
CA ILE A 111 0.87 10.60 -9.18
C ILE A 111 0.08 9.42 -8.61
N ARG A 112 -0.93 8.94 -9.35
CA ARG A 112 -1.59 7.66 -9.07
C ARG A 112 -1.38 6.73 -10.27
N SER A 113 -2.39 5.97 -10.67
CA SER A 113 -2.25 4.88 -11.64
C SER A 113 -2.31 5.31 -13.11
N LYS A 114 -2.85 6.50 -13.44
CA LYS A 114 -3.07 6.90 -14.84
C LYS A 114 -1.89 7.67 -15.45
N THR A 115 -1.21 8.49 -14.66
CA THR A 115 -0.09 9.30 -15.18
C THR A 115 1.09 8.40 -15.52
N GLN A 116 1.59 8.51 -16.75
CA GLN A 116 2.75 7.75 -17.22
C GLN A 116 4.02 8.62 -17.14
N LEU A 117 4.96 8.25 -16.28
CA LEU A 117 6.28 8.89 -16.16
C LEU A 117 7.32 8.04 -16.89
N SER A 118 7.24 8.03 -18.22
CA SER A 118 8.20 7.36 -19.09
C SER A 118 9.54 8.11 -19.13
N ALA A 119 10.60 7.46 -19.62
CA ALA A 119 11.88 8.12 -19.91
C ALA A 119 11.71 9.38 -20.80
N ASN A 120 10.74 9.37 -21.72
CA ASN A 120 10.45 10.53 -22.59
C ASN A 120 9.97 11.74 -21.80
N VAL A 121 9.16 11.54 -20.76
CA VAL A 121 8.68 12.62 -19.88
C VAL A 121 9.79 13.04 -18.91
N LEU A 122 10.44 12.07 -18.26
CA LEU A 122 11.42 12.32 -17.22
C LEU A 122 12.66 13.07 -17.71
N LYS A 123 13.06 12.93 -18.99
CA LYS A 123 14.18 13.69 -19.57
C LYS A 123 13.98 15.21 -19.55
N HIS A 124 12.72 15.67 -19.48
CA HIS A 124 12.37 17.09 -19.41
C HIS A 124 12.31 17.62 -17.97
N ALA A 125 12.35 16.73 -16.97
CA ALA A 125 12.22 17.07 -15.55
C ALA A 125 13.55 17.57 -14.96
N LYS A 126 13.89 18.85 -15.23
CA LYS A 126 15.20 19.44 -14.88
C LYS A 126 15.45 19.49 -13.37
N ASN A 127 14.40 19.80 -12.59
CA ASN A 127 14.52 20.04 -11.15
C ASN A 127 13.98 18.89 -10.29
N LEU A 128 13.41 17.86 -10.92
CA LEU A 128 12.70 16.81 -10.20
C LEU A 128 13.67 15.96 -9.39
N ILE A 129 13.45 15.89 -8.07
CA ILE A 129 14.28 15.13 -7.13
C ILE A 129 13.61 13.87 -6.60
N VAL A 130 12.28 13.82 -6.61
CA VAL A 130 11.52 12.69 -6.06
C VAL A 130 10.13 12.56 -6.70
N ILE A 131 9.68 11.30 -6.84
CA ILE A 131 8.36 10.91 -7.30
C ILE A 131 7.65 10.17 -6.16
N GLY A 132 6.40 10.55 -5.89
CA GLY A 132 5.49 9.84 -4.99
C GLY A 132 4.40 9.14 -5.79
N CYS A 133 4.41 7.82 -5.83
CA CYS A 133 3.30 7.01 -6.28
C CYS A 133 2.29 6.89 -5.13
N PHE A 134 1.23 7.69 -5.16
CA PHE A 134 0.10 7.62 -4.22
C PHE A 134 -0.83 6.44 -4.55
N CYS A 135 -0.21 5.26 -4.68
CA CYS A 135 -0.81 3.96 -4.92
C CYS A 135 0.22 2.87 -4.57
N ILE A 136 -0.20 1.61 -4.65
CA ILE A 136 0.65 0.47 -4.32
C ILE A 136 1.62 0.20 -5.48
N GLY A 137 1.11 0.14 -6.71
CA GLY A 137 1.89 -0.15 -7.91
C GLY A 137 2.72 1.04 -8.39
N THR A 138 3.81 0.75 -9.08
CA THR A 138 4.74 1.74 -9.65
C THR A 138 5.02 1.49 -11.13
N ASN A 139 4.21 0.67 -11.80
CA ASN A 139 4.39 0.24 -13.19
C ASN A 139 4.34 1.41 -14.19
N GLN A 140 3.66 2.48 -13.82
CA GLN A 140 3.49 3.71 -14.57
C GLN A 140 4.72 4.64 -14.52
N VAL A 141 5.79 4.25 -13.81
CA VAL A 141 7.03 5.03 -13.69
C VAL A 141 8.20 4.20 -14.23
N ASP A 142 9.01 4.81 -15.10
CA ASP A 142 10.28 4.22 -15.50
C ASP A 142 11.30 4.33 -14.35
N LEU A 143 11.25 3.33 -13.46
CA LEU A 143 12.06 3.29 -12.23
C LEU A 143 13.56 3.33 -12.51
N LYS A 144 13.99 2.68 -13.62
CA LYS A 144 15.40 2.62 -14.01
C LYS A 144 15.88 3.98 -14.47
N TYR A 145 15.15 4.60 -15.41
CA TYR A 145 15.50 5.94 -15.89
C TYR A 145 15.46 6.98 -14.76
N ALA A 146 14.45 6.90 -13.89
CA ALA A 146 14.38 7.75 -12.70
C ALA A 146 15.62 7.58 -11.80
N ALA A 147 16.08 6.35 -11.58
CA ALA A 147 17.27 6.08 -10.78
C ALA A 147 18.54 6.67 -11.39
N GLU A 148 18.74 6.48 -12.71
CA GLU A 148 19.88 7.01 -13.47
C GLU A 148 19.96 8.54 -13.44
N MET A 149 18.81 9.21 -13.37
CA MET A 149 18.70 10.67 -13.24
C MET A 149 18.79 11.18 -11.78
N GLY A 150 18.99 10.28 -10.81
CA GLY A 150 19.07 10.63 -9.40
C GLY A 150 17.73 11.00 -8.78
N ILE A 151 16.63 10.40 -9.25
CA ILE A 151 15.25 10.65 -8.82
C ILE A 151 14.75 9.44 -8.04
N ALA A 152 14.50 9.63 -6.75
CA ALA A 152 13.94 8.59 -5.89
C ALA A 152 12.43 8.43 -6.14
N VAL A 153 11.92 7.21 -6.06
CA VAL A 153 10.50 6.88 -6.20
C VAL A 153 10.02 6.21 -4.92
N PHE A 154 8.94 6.72 -4.33
CA PHE A 154 8.29 6.15 -3.15
C PHE A 154 6.87 5.72 -3.49
N ASN A 155 6.38 4.67 -2.84
CA ASN A 155 5.00 4.20 -2.93
C ASN A 155 4.43 3.96 -1.52
N SER A 156 3.22 3.41 -1.45
CA SER A 156 2.57 3.00 -0.20
C SER A 156 2.17 1.53 -0.30
N PRO A 157 3.09 0.59 -0.02
CA PRO A 157 2.89 -0.82 -0.33
C PRO A 157 1.89 -1.53 0.59
N PHE A 158 1.61 -0.99 1.77
CA PHE A 158 0.85 -1.70 2.81
C PHE A 158 -0.47 -1.04 3.23
N SER A 159 -0.70 0.23 2.86
CA SER A 159 -1.85 1.01 3.35
C SER A 159 -3.22 0.47 2.94
N ASN A 160 -3.31 -0.42 1.95
CA ASN A 160 -4.56 -1.05 1.53
C ASN A 160 -4.80 -2.44 2.14
N SER A 161 -3.89 -2.95 2.98
CA SER A 161 -3.93 -4.35 3.42
C SER A 161 -5.26 -4.71 4.10
N ARG A 162 -5.77 -3.78 4.91
CA ARG A 162 -7.02 -3.95 5.64
C ARG A 162 -8.23 -3.99 4.70
N SER A 163 -8.28 -3.08 3.74
CA SER A 163 -9.38 -2.99 2.77
C SER A 163 -9.50 -4.27 1.94
N VAL A 164 -8.37 -4.81 1.48
CA VAL A 164 -8.35 -6.07 0.71
C VAL A 164 -8.82 -7.23 1.59
N ALA A 165 -8.34 -7.32 2.83
CA ALA A 165 -8.75 -8.38 3.76
C ALA A 165 -10.25 -8.34 4.05
N GLU A 166 -10.82 -7.15 4.29
CA GLU A 166 -12.27 -7.00 4.50
C GLU A 166 -13.09 -7.36 3.25
N GLN A 167 -12.64 -6.93 2.07
CA GLN A 167 -13.29 -7.30 0.81
C GLN A 167 -13.30 -8.82 0.64
N MET A 168 -12.17 -9.51 0.85
CA MET A 168 -12.12 -10.97 0.72
C MET A 168 -13.06 -11.69 1.69
N ILE A 169 -13.17 -11.24 2.94
CA ILE A 169 -14.13 -11.80 3.89
C ILE A 169 -15.58 -11.63 3.41
N GLY A 170 -15.95 -10.42 2.98
CA GLY A 170 -17.27 -10.15 2.44
C GLY A 170 -17.58 -11.01 1.21
N THR A 171 -16.62 -11.14 0.31
CA THR A 171 -16.71 -11.95 -0.90
C THR A 171 -16.82 -13.44 -0.60
N ILE A 172 -16.06 -13.97 0.37
CA ILE A 172 -16.17 -15.37 0.82
C ILE A 172 -17.60 -15.67 1.29
N ILE A 173 -18.16 -14.80 2.13
CA ILE A 173 -19.54 -14.97 2.62
C ILE A 173 -20.54 -14.87 1.47
N ALA A 174 -20.37 -13.91 0.56
CA ALA A 174 -21.25 -13.71 -0.58
C ALA A 174 -21.25 -14.91 -1.54
N LEU A 175 -20.08 -15.48 -1.85
CA LEU A 175 -19.94 -16.68 -2.68
C LEU A 175 -20.52 -17.92 -2.01
N ALA A 176 -20.24 -18.10 -0.72
CA ALA A 176 -20.75 -19.23 0.07
C ALA A 176 -22.29 -19.25 0.10
N ARG A 177 -22.92 -18.08 -0.03
CA ARG A 177 -24.37 -17.90 0.06
C ARG A 177 -25.02 -17.55 -1.28
N GLN A 178 -24.26 -17.52 -2.37
CA GLN A 178 -24.68 -17.14 -3.73
C GLN A 178 -25.40 -15.79 -3.80
N ILE A 179 -25.01 -14.83 -2.95
CA ILE A 179 -25.74 -13.56 -2.77
C ILE A 179 -25.81 -12.77 -4.08
N GLY A 180 -24.73 -12.73 -4.87
CA GLY A 180 -24.70 -12.00 -6.15
C GLY A 180 -25.74 -12.50 -7.15
N ASP A 181 -25.83 -13.82 -7.33
CA ASP A 181 -26.82 -14.46 -8.20
C ASP A 181 -28.24 -14.19 -7.70
N ARG A 182 -28.50 -14.43 -6.40
CA ARG A 182 -29.84 -14.22 -5.80
C ARG A 182 -30.28 -12.76 -5.92
N ASN A 183 -29.35 -11.83 -5.72
CA ASN A 183 -29.62 -10.40 -5.85
C ASN A 183 -29.99 -10.03 -7.30
N THR A 184 -29.23 -10.54 -8.27
CA THR A 184 -29.49 -10.32 -9.70
C THR A 184 -30.86 -10.86 -10.11
N GLU A 185 -31.20 -12.07 -9.67
CA GLU A 185 -32.52 -12.68 -9.91
C GLU A 185 -33.66 -11.81 -9.36
N MET A 186 -33.52 -11.31 -8.12
CA MET A 186 -34.52 -10.45 -7.48
C MET A 186 -34.71 -9.12 -8.21
N HIS A 187 -33.62 -8.48 -8.66
CA HIS A 187 -33.69 -7.28 -9.49
C HIS A 187 -34.39 -7.52 -10.84
N ALA A 188 -34.31 -8.75 -11.37
CA ALA A 188 -35.03 -9.18 -12.56
C ALA A 188 -36.47 -9.67 -12.27
N GLY A 189 -36.96 -9.54 -11.03
CA GLY A 189 -38.32 -9.96 -10.63
C GLY A 189 -38.47 -11.47 -10.39
N THR A 190 -37.37 -12.22 -10.33
CA THR A 190 -37.39 -13.67 -10.09
C THR A 190 -37.18 -13.98 -8.62
N TRP A 191 -38.14 -14.67 -7.99
CA TRP A 191 -38.03 -15.16 -6.62
C TRP A 191 -37.52 -16.61 -6.59
N ASN A 192 -36.24 -16.82 -6.25
CA ASN A 192 -35.59 -18.13 -6.27
C ASN A 192 -35.00 -18.53 -4.90
N LYS A 193 -35.88 -18.99 -4.00
CA LYS A 193 -35.53 -19.41 -2.63
C LYS A 193 -35.02 -20.84 -2.60
N VAL A 194 -33.70 -21.01 -2.50
CA VAL A 194 -33.03 -22.33 -2.45
C VAL A 194 -31.94 -22.35 -1.38
N SER A 195 -31.69 -23.53 -0.80
CA SER A 195 -30.60 -23.78 0.16
C SER A 195 -29.50 -24.68 -0.39
N ALA A 196 -29.76 -25.38 -1.50
CA ALA A 196 -28.78 -26.26 -2.12
C ALA A 196 -27.55 -25.46 -2.61
N GLY A 197 -26.36 -25.90 -2.23
CA GLY A 197 -25.10 -25.22 -2.59
C GLY A 197 -24.83 -23.94 -1.81
N CYS A 198 -25.56 -23.68 -0.72
CA CYS A 198 -25.35 -22.54 0.18
C CYS A 198 -24.81 -23.00 1.53
N TRP A 199 -23.78 -22.31 2.04
CA TRP A 199 -23.03 -22.76 3.23
C TRP A 199 -22.82 -21.64 4.25
N GLU A 200 -22.79 -22.01 5.53
CA GLU A 200 -22.09 -21.22 6.54
C GLU A 200 -20.58 -21.35 6.35
N VAL A 201 -19.85 -20.23 6.50
CA VAL A 201 -18.38 -20.19 6.43
C VAL A 201 -17.74 -20.76 7.70
N ARG A 202 -18.45 -20.73 8.83
CA ARG A 202 -18.01 -21.35 10.09
C ARG A 202 -17.69 -22.83 9.88
N GLY A 203 -16.53 -23.25 10.41
CA GLY A 203 -16.01 -24.61 10.30
C GLY A 203 -15.39 -24.96 8.94
N LYS A 204 -15.48 -24.09 7.94
CA LYS A 204 -14.80 -24.26 6.64
C LYS A 204 -13.32 -23.91 6.75
N THR A 205 -12.53 -24.45 5.83
CA THR A 205 -11.09 -24.16 5.75
C THR A 205 -10.82 -23.09 4.71
N LEU A 206 -10.17 -21.99 5.12
CA LEU A 206 -9.57 -20.99 4.25
C LEU A 206 -8.09 -21.32 4.02
N GLY A 207 -7.73 -21.54 2.77
CA GLY A 207 -6.35 -21.64 2.29
C GLY A 207 -5.86 -20.31 1.76
N ILE A 208 -4.80 -19.78 2.35
CA ILE A 208 -4.17 -18.51 1.96
C ILE A 208 -2.86 -18.81 1.23
N VAL A 209 -2.75 -18.42 -0.04
CA VAL A 209 -1.50 -18.51 -0.81
C VAL A 209 -0.81 -17.15 -0.76
N GLY A 210 0.32 -17.08 -0.07
CA GLY A 210 1.02 -15.84 0.28
C GLY A 210 0.56 -15.30 1.65
N TYR A 211 1.40 -15.43 2.67
CA TYR A 211 1.09 -15.07 4.05
C TYR A 211 1.80 -13.78 4.50
N GLY A 212 1.82 -12.79 3.60
CA GLY A 212 2.29 -11.43 3.88
C GLY A 212 1.26 -10.57 4.61
N HIS A 213 1.36 -9.24 4.44
CA HIS A 213 0.51 -8.25 5.14
C HIS A 213 -1.00 -8.52 5.01
N VAL A 214 -1.49 -8.75 3.78
CA VAL A 214 -2.91 -9.04 3.54
C VAL A 214 -3.30 -10.40 4.10
N GLY A 215 -2.52 -11.46 3.79
CA GLY A 215 -2.81 -12.82 4.21
C GLY A 215 -2.89 -12.98 5.73
N ALA A 216 -1.96 -12.33 6.45
CA ALA A 216 -1.94 -12.34 7.91
C ALA A 216 -3.11 -11.56 8.54
N GLN A 217 -3.55 -10.44 7.96
CA GLN A 217 -4.75 -9.75 8.44
C GLN A 217 -6.03 -10.53 8.13
N LEU A 218 -6.09 -11.15 6.96
CA LEU A 218 -7.21 -11.97 6.53
C LEU A 218 -7.38 -13.21 7.41
N SER A 219 -6.29 -13.85 7.85
CA SER A 219 -6.37 -15.01 8.73
C SER A 219 -7.05 -14.68 10.05
N VAL A 220 -6.69 -13.57 10.70
CA VAL A 220 -7.30 -13.11 11.95
C VAL A 220 -8.80 -12.88 11.77
N LEU A 221 -9.21 -12.26 10.66
CA LEU A 221 -10.62 -12.04 10.36
C LEU A 221 -11.37 -13.35 10.11
N ALA A 222 -10.79 -14.26 9.34
CA ALA A 222 -11.39 -15.56 9.04
C ALA A 222 -11.58 -16.42 10.30
N GLU A 223 -10.57 -16.44 11.19
CA GLU A 223 -10.66 -17.11 12.49
C GLU A 223 -11.75 -16.50 13.38
N SER A 224 -11.92 -15.18 13.36
CA SER A 224 -13.00 -14.52 14.10
C SER A 224 -14.41 -14.94 13.64
N LEU A 225 -14.54 -15.43 12.41
CA LEU A 225 -15.78 -16.00 11.86
C LEU A 225 -15.89 -17.53 12.08
N GLY A 226 -14.92 -18.12 12.79
CA GLY A 226 -14.86 -19.55 13.08
C GLY A 226 -14.41 -20.40 11.89
N MET A 227 -13.70 -19.83 10.91
CA MET A 227 -13.02 -20.61 9.88
C MET A 227 -11.73 -21.22 10.44
N ARG A 228 -11.30 -22.34 9.85
CA ARG A 228 -9.94 -22.86 10.04
C ARG A 228 -9.04 -22.23 8.99
N VAL A 229 -7.86 -21.77 9.36
CA VAL A 229 -6.94 -21.13 8.41
C VAL A 229 -5.69 -21.99 8.22
N ILE A 230 -5.38 -22.27 6.96
CA ILE A 230 -4.10 -22.83 6.53
C ILE A 230 -3.46 -21.89 5.51
N TYR A 231 -2.14 -21.84 5.47
CA TYR A 231 -1.46 -21.00 4.49
C TYR A 231 -0.24 -21.67 3.89
N TYR A 232 0.07 -21.28 2.67
CA TYR A 232 1.29 -21.66 1.97
C TYR A 232 2.06 -20.39 1.62
N ASP A 233 3.32 -20.38 1.98
CA ASP A 233 4.29 -19.35 1.60
C ASP A 233 5.63 -20.03 1.29
N VAL A 234 6.41 -19.44 0.40
CA VAL A 234 7.74 -19.96 0.03
C VAL A 234 8.75 -19.73 1.15
N ILE A 235 8.47 -18.82 2.08
CA ILE A 235 9.25 -18.56 3.29
C ILE A 235 8.52 -19.19 4.48
N ASN A 236 9.28 -19.74 5.43
CA ASN A 236 8.71 -20.16 6.71
C ASN A 236 8.33 -18.92 7.55
N LEU A 237 7.04 -18.74 7.79
CA LEU A 237 6.48 -17.60 8.50
C LEU A 237 5.73 -18.07 9.74
N MET A 238 5.75 -17.26 10.79
CA MET A 238 4.99 -17.55 12.01
C MET A 238 3.51 -17.23 11.79
N GLY A 239 2.66 -18.22 12.04
CA GLY A 239 1.21 -18.05 11.99
C GLY A 239 0.70 -17.10 13.08
N LEU A 240 -0.41 -16.43 12.79
CA LEU A 240 -1.14 -15.65 13.79
C LEU A 240 -2.34 -16.47 14.25
N GLY A 241 -2.63 -16.43 15.56
CA GLY A 241 -3.75 -17.20 16.12
C GLY A 241 -3.55 -18.71 15.95
N THR A 242 -4.49 -19.36 15.29
CA THR A 242 -4.46 -20.81 15.01
C THR A 242 -4.06 -21.14 13.56
N ALA A 243 -3.71 -20.13 12.76
CA ALA A 243 -3.31 -20.31 11.39
C ALA A 243 -2.00 -21.11 11.33
N HIS A 244 -1.94 -22.13 10.48
CA HIS A 244 -0.76 -22.97 10.34
C HIS A 244 -0.28 -23.05 8.91
N GLN A 245 1.05 -23.02 8.75
CA GLN A 245 1.69 -23.21 7.46
C GLN A 245 1.62 -24.67 7.05
N VAL A 246 1.27 -24.91 5.79
CA VAL A 246 1.39 -26.22 5.14
C VAL A 246 2.64 -26.28 4.28
N ALA A 247 3.20 -27.47 4.10
CA ALA A 247 4.51 -27.63 3.49
C ALA A 247 4.50 -27.40 1.97
N THR A 248 3.35 -27.61 1.32
CA THR A 248 3.23 -27.51 -0.14
C THR A 248 1.94 -26.82 -0.56
N LEU A 249 1.97 -26.19 -1.74
CA LEU A 249 0.76 -25.64 -2.37
C LEU A 249 -0.30 -26.72 -2.60
N ASP A 250 0.11 -27.93 -2.96
CA ASP A 250 -0.81 -29.06 -3.20
C ASP A 250 -1.59 -29.45 -1.95
N GLU A 251 -0.94 -29.47 -0.80
CA GLU A 251 -1.58 -29.71 0.51
C GLU A 251 -2.62 -28.63 0.80
N LEU A 252 -2.29 -27.36 0.54
CA LEU A 252 -3.23 -26.25 0.70
C LEU A 252 -4.47 -26.42 -0.19
N LEU A 253 -4.27 -26.68 -1.49
CA LEU A 253 -5.35 -26.79 -2.48
C LEU A 253 -6.31 -27.94 -2.13
N GLN A 254 -5.77 -29.07 -1.67
CA GLN A 254 -6.57 -30.23 -1.27
C GLN A 254 -7.25 -30.06 0.10
N GLY A 255 -6.65 -29.27 1.01
CA GLY A 255 -7.15 -29.05 2.36
C GLY A 255 -8.19 -27.93 2.51
N SER A 256 -8.40 -27.12 1.48
CA SER A 256 -9.18 -25.87 1.56
C SER A 256 -10.56 -25.95 0.90
N ASP A 257 -11.54 -25.27 1.52
CA ASP A 257 -12.86 -25.03 0.92
C ASP A 257 -12.86 -23.71 0.14
N PHE A 258 -12.17 -22.70 0.67
CA PHE A 258 -11.93 -21.41 0.02
C PHE A 258 -10.43 -21.21 -0.14
N ILE A 259 -9.98 -20.82 -1.33
CA ILE A 259 -8.58 -20.52 -1.62
C ILE A 259 -8.49 -19.06 -2.03
N THR A 260 -7.61 -18.29 -1.40
CA THR A 260 -7.39 -16.87 -1.70
C THR A 260 -5.91 -16.60 -1.98
N LEU A 261 -5.65 -15.76 -2.99
CA LEU A 261 -4.31 -15.48 -3.50
C LEU A 261 -3.86 -14.08 -3.08
N HIS A 262 -2.68 -13.99 -2.46
CA HIS A 262 -2.04 -12.76 -1.96
C HIS A 262 -0.54 -12.77 -2.24
N VAL A 263 -0.16 -13.04 -3.50
CA VAL A 263 1.23 -13.13 -3.97
C VAL A 263 1.63 -11.92 -4.82
N PRO A 264 2.92 -11.56 -4.86
CA PRO A 264 3.42 -10.54 -5.80
C PRO A 264 3.35 -11.04 -7.24
N GLU A 265 3.57 -10.14 -8.19
CA GLU A 265 3.70 -10.46 -9.61
C GLU A 265 5.18 -10.71 -9.93
N LEU A 266 5.51 -11.99 -10.11
CA LEU A 266 6.85 -12.50 -10.41
C LEU A 266 6.70 -13.56 -11.50
N GLU A 267 7.79 -13.93 -12.17
CA GLU A 267 7.72 -15.03 -13.15
C GLU A 267 7.34 -16.36 -12.48
N GLU A 268 7.71 -16.56 -11.22
CA GLU A 268 7.35 -17.75 -10.44
C GLU A 268 5.87 -17.78 -10.02
N THR A 269 5.17 -16.64 -9.99
CA THR A 269 3.76 -16.55 -9.59
C THR A 269 2.81 -16.40 -10.78
N LYS A 270 3.34 -16.20 -11.98
CA LYS A 270 2.58 -16.12 -13.23
C LYS A 270 1.94 -17.47 -13.55
N ASN A 271 0.62 -17.46 -13.73
CA ASN A 271 -0.21 -18.66 -13.91
C ASN A 271 0.02 -19.72 -12.82
N LEU A 272 0.31 -19.29 -11.59
CA LEU A 272 0.47 -20.17 -10.42
C LEU A 272 -0.74 -21.11 -10.27
N ILE A 273 -1.94 -20.60 -10.53
CA ILE A 273 -3.18 -21.39 -10.55
C ILE A 273 -3.62 -21.62 -11.99
N GLY A 274 -3.13 -22.71 -12.57
CA GLY A 274 -3.54 -23.23 -13.88
C GLY A 274 -4.44 -24.47 -13.77
N GLU A 275 -4.66 -25.15 -14.90
CA GLU A 275 -5.49 -26.36 -14.98
C GLU A 275 -5.11 -27.44 -13.95
N LYS A 276 -3.80 -27.70 -13.79
CA LYS A 276 -3.28 -28.71 -12.85
C LYS A 276 -3.62 -28.37 -11.40
N GLN A 277 -3.52 -27.10 -11.01
CA GLN A 277 -3.82 -26.65 -9.65
C GLN A 277 -5.32 -26.65 -9.40
N LEU A 278 -6.12 -26.18 -10.35
CA LEU A 278 -7.58 -26.23 -10.30
C LEU A 278 -8.09 -27.67 -10.15
N ALA A 279 -7.46 -28.63 -10.83
CA ALA A 279 -7.81 -30.05 -10.70
C ALA A 279 -7.55 -30.62 -9.30
N LYS A 280 -6.50 -30.13 -8.60
CA LYS A 280 -6.15 -30.55 -7.23
C LYS A 280 -7.03 -29.95 -6.14
N MET A 281 -7.74 -28.86 -6.42
CA MET A 281 -8.70 -28.29 -5.49
C MET A 281 -9.82 -29.29 -5.16
N ARG A 282 -10.45 -29.16 -3.99
CA ARG A 282 -11.62 -29.96 -3.63
C ARG A 282 -12.77 -29.70 -4.62
N ASN A 283 -13.57 -30.72 -4.91
CA ASN A 283 -14.79 -30.53 -5.71
C ASN A 283 -15.75 -29.60 -4.95
N GLY A 284 -16.20 -28.54 -5.61
CA GLY A 284 -17.03 -27.50 -5.00
C GLY A 284 -16.26 -26.44 -4.21
N ALA A 285 -14.92 -26.41 -4.28
CA ALA A 285 -14.11 -25.35 -3.68
C ALA A 285 -14.32 -23.99 -4.37
N TYR A 286 -13.88 -22.92 -3.72
CA TYR A 286 -13.97 -21.55 -4.20
C TYR A 286 -12.58 -20.95 -4.40
N LEU A 287 -12.38 -20.19 -5.48
CA LEU A 287 -11.13 -19.49 -5.75
C LEU A 287 -11.33 -17.97 -5.71
N LEU A 288 -10.48 -17.25 -4.99
CA LEU A 288 -10.48 -15.81 -4.89
C LEU A 288 -9.12 -15.23 -5.29
N ASN A 289 -9.11 -14.18 -6.10
CA ASN A 289 -7.89 -13.44 -6.44
C ASN A 289 -8.12 -11.93 -6.37
N ALA A 290 -7.51 -11.29 -5.37
CA ALA A 290 -7.37 -9.84 -5.28
C ALA A 290 -5.90 -9.42 -5.13
N SER A 291 -5.01 -10.21 -5.75
CA SER A 291 -3.56 -9.97 -5.74
C SER A 291 -3.08 -9.38 -7.06
N ARG A 292 -2.84 -10.22 -8.07
CA ARG A 292 -2.32 -9.84 -9.39
C ARG A 292 -3.06 -10.59 -10.48
N GLY A 293 -3.35 -9.90 -11.59
CA GLY A 293 -4.16 -10.41 -12.70
C GLY A 293 -3.52 -11.60 -13.44
N SER A 294 -2.20 -11.70 -13.40
CA SER A 294 -1.41 -12.74 -14.07
C SER A 294 -1.28 -14.05 -13.28
N VAL A 295 -1.82 -14.14 -12.06
CA VAL A 295 -1.61 -15.31 -11.17
C VAL A 295 -2.52 -16.50 -11.52
N VAL A 296 -3.68 -16.23 -12.11
CA VAL A 296 -4.68 -17.25 -12.46
C VAL A 296 -4.81 -17.36 -13.97
N ASP A 297 -4.75 -18.58 -14.48
CA ASP A 297 -5.13 -18.88 -15.86
C ASP A 297 -6.67 -18.78 -15.99
N ILE A 298 -7.15 -17.65 -16.50
CA ILE A 298 -8.59 -17.36 -16.58
C ILE A 298 -9.34 -18.33 -17.51
N PRO A 299 -8.85 -18.67 -18.72
CA PRO A 299 -9.43 -19.75 -19.53
C PRO A 299 -9.59 -21.08 -18.78
N ALA A 300 -8.57 -21.51 -18.04
CA ALA A 300 -8.64 -22.74 -17.25
C ALA A 300 -9.68 -22.63 -16.11
N LEU A 301 -9.77 -21.47 -15.46
CA LEU A 301 -10.79 -21.18 -14.45
C LEU A 301 -12.21 -21.30 -15.03
N ILE A 302 -12.46 -20.70 -16.21
CA ILE A 302 -13.76 -20.77 -16.89
C ILE A 302 -14.14 -22.23 -17.16
N THR A 303 -13.20 -23.02 -17.69
CA THR A 303 -13.43 -24.45 -17.96
C THR A 303 -13.74 -25.22 -16.68
N ALA A 304 -13.00 -24.97 -15.60
CA ALA A 304 -13.24 -25.61 -14.30
C ALA A 304 -14.62 -25.24 -13.72
N MET A 305 -15.05 -23.98 -13.84
CA MET A 305 -16.36 -23.54 -13.38
C MET A 305 -17.49 -24.14 -14.22
N GLN A 306 -17.36 -24.17 -15.55
CA GLN A 306 -18.35 -24.78 -16.43
C GLN A 306 -18.49 -26.30 -16.19
N ALA A 307 -17.38 -26.97 -15.86
CA ALA A 307 -17.37 -28.39 -15.49
C ALA A 307 -17.93 -28.66 -14.08
N GLY A 308 -18.28 -27.63 -13.30
CA GLY A 308 -18.75 -27.78 -11.92
C GLY A 308 -17.67 -28.22 -10.93
N LYS A 309 -16.38 -28.11 -11.30
CA LYS A 309 -15.26 -28.41 -10.41
C LYS A 309 -15.22 -27.45 -9.23
N LEU A 310 -15.51 -26.17 -9.48
CA LEU A 310 -15.57 -25.11 -8.48
C LEU A 310 -17.02 -24.74 -8.15
N GLY A 311 -17.27 -24.40 -6.89
CA GLY A 311 -18.56 -23.91 -6.41
C GLY A 311 -18.78 -22.42 -6.70
N GLY A 312 -17.72 -21.68 -7.00
CA GLY A 312 -17.75 -20.25 -7.33
C GLY A 312 -16.35 -19.65 -7.38
N ALA A 313 -16.23 -18.40 -7.83
CA ALA A 313 -14.96 -17.68 -7.84
C ALA A 313 -15.15 -16.18 -7.66
N ALA A 314 -14.10 -15.48 -7.22
CA ALA A 314 -14.08 -14.03 -7.25
C ALA A 314 -12.75 -13.47 -7.72
N LEU A 315 -12.80 -12.48 -8.60
CA LEU A 315 -11.63 -11.83 -9.18
C LEU A 315 -11.80 -10.31 -9.07
N ASP A 316 -10.81 -9.67 -8.46
CA ASP A 316 -10.69 -8.22 -8.44
C ASP A 316 -9.70 -7.71 -9.49
N VAL A 317 -8.81 -8.57 -9.99
CA VAL A 317 -7.69 -8.22 -10.87
C VAL A 317 -7.68 -9.13 -12.09
N PHE A 318 -7.24 -8.59 -13.23
CA PHE A 318 -7.29 -9.29 -14.53
C PHE A 318 -5.99 -9.11 -15.32
N PRO A 319 -5.63 -10.04 -16.23
CA PRO A 319 -4.46 -9.90 -17.10
C PRO A 319 -4.40 -8.56 -17.85
N ASP A 320 -5.49 -8.21 -18.55
CA ASP A 320 -5.68 -6.90 -19.16
C ASP A 320 -6.83 -6.16 -18.48
N GLU A 321 -6.61 -4.91 -18.08
CA GLU A 321 -7.57 -4.06 -17.37
C GLU A 321 -7.90 -2.79 -18.16
N PRO A 322 -9.14 -2.27 -18.08
CA PRO A 322 -9.49 -1.01 -18.72
C PRO A 322 -8.67 0.18 -18.21
N GLY A 323 -8.15 1.01 -19.11
CA GLY A 323 -7.47 2.27 -18.72
C GLY A 323 -8.40 3.37 -18.17
N LYS A 324 -9.74 3.19 -18.28
CA LYS A 324 -10.75 4.13 -17.76
C LYS A 324 -12.06 3.42 -17.47
N ASN A 325 -12.88 4.04 -16.62
CA ASN A 325 -14.23 3.58 -16.34
C ASN A 325 -15.10 3.63 -17.62
N GLY A 326 -15.98 2.65 -17.76
CA GLY A 326 -16.93 2.53 -18.87
C GLY A 326 -17.13 1.09 -19.30
N ASP A 327 -17.92 0.88 -20.35
CA ASP A 327 -18.39 -0.44 -20.80
C ASP A 327 -17.36 -1.19 -21.66
N THR A 328 -16.18 -1.43 -21.08
CA THR A 328 -15.00 -1.96 -21.80
C THR A 328 -14.55 -3.34 -21.34
N PHE A 329 -15.14 -3.88 -20.26
CA PHE A 329 -14.85 -5.24 -19.80
C PHE A 329 -15.61 -6.27 -20.65
N ASN A 330 -15.05 -6.62 -21.80
CA ASN A 330 -15.65 -7.49 -22.82
C ASN A 330 -14.56 -8.27 -23.61
N SER A 331 -14.98 -9.05 -24.62
CA SER A 331 -14.10 -9.88 -25.46
C SER A 331 -13.02 -9.12 -26.25
N GLN A 332 -13.15 -7.79 -26.42
CA GLN A 332 -12.12 -6.96 -27.06
C GLN A 332 -10.94 -6.68 -26.12
N LEU A 333 -11.20 -6.56 -24.82
CA LEU A 333 -10.16 -6.32 -23.82
C LEU A 333 -9.43 -7.62 -23.48
N ASN A 334 -10.20 -8.67 -23.17
CA ASN A 334 -9.69 -10.01 -22.91
C ASN A 334 -10.51 -10.98 -23.75
N THR A 335 -9.89 -11.87 -24.53
CA THR A 335 -10.61 -12.78 -25.45
C THR A 335 -11.68 -13.65 -24.77
N TRP A 336 -11.52 -13.95 -23.48
CA TRP A 336 -12.44 -14.70 -22.63
C TRP A 336 -13.47 -13.84 -21.87
N GLY A 337 -13.47 -12.52 -22.06
CA GLY A 337 -14.22 -11.56 -21.26
C GLY A 337 -15.74 -11.78 -21.27
N ASP A 338 -16.31 -12.20 -22.39
CA ASP A 338 -17.76 -12.47 -22.47
C ASP A 338 -18.15 -13.81 -21.85
N ASP A 339 -17.23 -14.77 -21.76
CA ASP A 339 -17.49 -16.09 -21.20
C ASP A 339 -17.49 -16.05 -19.68
N ILE A 340 -16.51 -15.36 -19.08
CA ILE A 340 -16.45 -15.20 -17.62
C ILE A 340 -17.68 -14.46 -17.07
N ARG A 341 -18.19 -13.46 -17.81
CA ARG A 341 -19.38 -12.66 -17.42
C ARG A 341 -20.67 -13.46 -17.40
N LYS A 342 -20.72 -14.61 -18.07
CA LYS A 342 -21.89 -15.50 -18.12
C LYS A 342 -21.86 -16.57 -17.04
N LEU A 343 -20.76 -16.72 -16.32
CA LEU A 343 -20.65 -17.72 -15.25
C LEU A 343 -21.60 -17.37 -14.10
N LYS A 344 -22.11 -18.42 -13.44
CA LYS A 344 -22.89 -18.29 -12.22
C LYS A 344 -21.97 -18.32 -11.00
N ASN A 345 -22.41 -17.71 -9.91
CA ASN A 345 -21.69 -17.61 -8.64
C ASN A 345 -20.23 -17.12 -8.83
N ILE A 346 -20.07 -16.11 -9.68
CA ILE A 346 -18.82 -15.40 -9.87
C ILE A 346 -18.98 -13.94 -9.42
N ILE A 347 -17.99 -13.41 -8.72
CA ILE A 347 -17.95 -12.00 -8.33
C ILE A 347 -16.76 -11.35 -9.04
N LEU A 348 -17.06 -10.37 -9.89
CA LEU A 348 -16.05 -9.60 -10.63
C LEU A 348 -16.07 -8.18 -10.11
N THR A 349 -14.94 -7.71 -9.60
CA THR A 349 -14.79 -6.34 -9.10
C THR A 349 -13.70 -5.61 -9.89
N PRO A 350 -13.85 -4.30 -10.16
CA PRO A 350 -12.96 -3.59 -11.09
C PRO A 350 -11.70 -3.05 -10.39
N HIS A 351 -10.88 -3.94 -9.84
CA HIS A 351 -9.62 -3.62 -9.14
C HIS A 351 -9.81 -2.61 -8.01
N ILE A 352 -10.75 -2.91 -7.12
CA ILE A 352 -11.14 -2.04 -6.00
C ILE A 352 -10.72 -2.58 -4.63
N GLY A 353 -9.95 -3.68 -4.57
CA GLY A 353 -9.39 -4.28 -3.36
C GLY A 353 -8.86 -3.27 -2.34
N GLY A 354 -8.09 -2.29 -2.83
CA GLY A 354 -7.51 -1.23 -2.02
C GLY A 354 -8.19 0.13 -2.12
N SER A 355 -9.34 0.22 -2.78
CA SER A 355 -9.98 1.49 -3.15
C SER A 355 -11.01 1.92 -2.11
N THR A 356 -10.56 2.23 -0.89
CA THR A 356 -11.39 2.81 0.17
C THR A 356 -10.88 4.20 0.58
N GLU A 357 -11.74 5.03 1.19
CA GLU A 357 -11.35 6.36 1.66
C GLU A 357 -10.25 6.29 2.73
N GLU A 358 -10.31 5.30 3.61
CA GLU A 358 -9.30 5.04 4.64
C GLU A 358 -7.96 4.69 4.01
N ALA A 359 -7.94 3.82 2.99
CA ALA A 359 -6.73 3.48 2.27
C ALA A 359 -6.17 4.69 1.52
N GLN A 360 -7.01 5.49 0.84
CA GLN A 360 -6.57 6.71 0.17
C GLN A 360 -5.98 7.73 1.16
N SER A 361 -6.57 7.85 2.36
CA SER A 361 -6.03 8.69 3.43
C SER A 361 -4.67 8.19 3.91
N ALA A 362 -4.57 6.89 4.24
CA ALA A 362 -3.32 6.27 4.69
C ALA A 362 -2.19 6.37 3.65
N ILE A 363 -2.49 6.10 2.37
CA ILE A 363 -1.57 6.29 1.24
C ILE A 363 -1.14 7.76 1.15
N GLY A 364 -2.10 8.68 1.28
CA GLY A 364 -1.86 10.12 1.29
C GLY A 364 -0.83 10.53 2.35
N VAL A 365 -1.00 10.03 3.58
CA VAL A 365 -0.09 10.31 4.69
C VAL A 365 1.27 9.66 4.49
N GLU A 366 1.31 8.34 4.22
CA GLU A 366 2.55 7.56 4.11
C GLU A 366 3.49 8.10 3.01
N VAL A 367 2.95 8.34 1.81
CA VAL A 367 3.76 8.85 0.71
C VAL A 367 4.16 10.30 0.96
N ALA A 368 3.26 11.15 1.48
CA ALA A 368 3.62 12.53 1.80
C ALA A 368 4.75 12.59 2.84
N ASP A 369 4.68 11.79 3.90
CA ASP A 369 5.75 11.72 4.90
C ASP A 369 7.06 11.22 4.30
N ALA A 370 7.03 10.20 3.43
CA ALA A 370 8.23 9.74 2.71
C ALA A 370 8.84 10.84 1.84
N LEU A 371 8.01 11.59 1.11
CA LEU A 371 8.45 12.74 0.30
C LEU A 371 9.07 13.83 1.18
N VAL A 372 8.42 14.22 2.27
CA VAL A 372 8.96 15.21 3.23
C VAL A 372 10.29 14.74 3.80
N ASN A 373 10.39 13.47 4.17
CA ASN A 373 11.59 12.91 4.74
C ASN A 373 12.77 12.92 3.75
N TYR A 374 12.52 12.61 2.47
CA TYR A 374 13.55 12.69 1.44
C TYR A 374 13.94 14.14 1.10
N VAL A 375 12.96 15.04 0.98
CA VAL A 375 13.19 16.46 0.64
C VAL A 375 13.93 17.18 1.77
N ASN A 376 13.56 16.95 3.02
CA ASN A 376 14.14 17.68 4.15
C ASN A 376 15.34 16.97 4.80
N PHE A 377 15.44 15.64 4.70
CA PHE A 377 16.49 14.89 5.42
C PHE A 377 17.34 13.98 4.53
N GLY A 378 16.94 13.74 3.28
CA GLY A 378 17.66 12.86 2.35
C GLY A 378 17.49 11.37 2.58
N THR A 379 16.61 10.94 3.50
CA THR A 379 16.41 9.49 3.70
C THR A 379 15.74 8.86 2.48
N THR A 380 16.26 7.72 2.07
CA THR A 380 15.74 6.92 0.93
C THR A 380 15.13 5.59 1.38
N GLN A 381 14.94 5.41 2.69
CA GLN A 381 14.27 4.23 3.24
C GLN A 381 12.87 4.05 2.62
N GLY A 382 12.59 2.85 2.09
CA GLY A 382 11.35 2.55 1.38
C GLY A 382 11.26 3.05 -0.07
N ALA A 383 12.34 3.61 -0.63
CA ALA A 383 12.37 3.95 -2.05
C ALA A 383 12.42 2.68 -2.93
N VAL A 384 11.53 2.57 -3.92
CA VAL A 384 11.40 1.34 -4.73
C VAL A 384 12.52 1.16 -5.76
N ASN A 385 13.20 2.25 -6.14
CA ASN A 385 14.19 2.29 -7.22
C ASN A 385 15.59 2.76 -6.79
N PHE A 386 15.81 3.04 -5.50
CA PHE A 386 17.04 3.66 -4.99
C PHE A 386 17.72 2.78 -3.93
N PRO A 387 19.03 3.01 -3.63
CA PRO A 387 19.68 2.46 -2.44
C PRO A 387 19.05 3.02 -1.16
N GLU A 388 18.99 2.23 -0.09
CA GLU A 388 18.29 2.61 1.14
C GLU A 388 19.26 3.14 2.20
N VAL A 389 19.24 4.46 2.41
CA VAL A 389 20.15 5.17 3.31
C VAL A 389 19.36 6.05 4.27
N THR A 390 19.71 5.98 5.55
CA THR A 390 19.11 6.79 6.61
C THR A 390 20.14 7.14 7.67
N LEU A 391 20.10 8.37 8.19
CA LEU A 391 20.92 8.82 9.31
C LEU A 391 20.00 9.46 10.35
N ARG A 392 20.42 9.42 11.62
CA ARG A 392 19.74 10.19 12.68
C ARG A 392 19.62 11.67 12.25
N SER A 393 18.49 12.29 12.58
CA SER A 393 18.27 13.71 12.30
C SER A 393 19.33 14.58 12.98
N LEU A 394 19.69 15.68 12.33
CA LEU A 394 20.41 16.78 12.98
C LEU A 394 19.46 17.48 13.96
N THR A 395 19.97 17.89 15.13
CA THR A 395 19.18 18.60 16.14
C THR A 395 19.45 20.09 16.09
N ILE A 396 18.60 20.89 16.75
CA ILE A 396 18.82 22.35 16.88
C ILE A 396 20.14 22.66 17.62
N GLU A 397 20.64 21.72 18.42
CA GLU A 397 21.90 21.81 19.17
C GLU A 397 23.15 21.57 18.29
N GLU A 398 22.95 21.19 17.02
CA GLU A 398 24.00 20.97 16.02
C GLU A 398 24.00 22.12 14.95
N PRO A 399 24.19 23.41 15.30
CA PRO A 399 23.90 24.54 14.41
C PRO A 399 24.84 24.62 13.19
N ASN A 400 26.12 24.29 13.37
CA ASN A 400 27.16 24.36 12.33
C ASN A 400 27.39 23.01 11.62
N HIS A 401 26.35 22.16 11.58
CA HIS A 401 26.41 20.90 10.85
C HIS A 401 25.73 21.04 9.49
N LEU A 402 26.35 20.39 8.51
CA LEU A 402 25.90 20.32 7.13
C LEU A 402 25.65 18.86 6.77
N ARG A 403 24.49 18.57 6.16
CA ARG A 403 24.24 17.27 5.57
C ARG A 403 24.56 17.31 4.08
N VAL A 404 25.52 16.50 3.69
CA VAL A 404 25.94 16.27 2.30
C VAL A 404 25.28 14.99 1.80
N ILE A 405 24.60 15.11 0.68
CA ILE A 405 24.03 14.00 -0.08
C ILE A 405 24.69 13.98 -1.44
N TYR A 406 25.30 12.86 -1.78
CA TYR A 406 26.01 12.68 -3.03
C TYR A 406 25.53 11.39 -3.71
N ILE A 407 24.76 11.57 -4.79
CA ILE A 407 24.27 10.49 -5.63
C ILE A 407 25.25 10.35 -6.80
N HIS A 408 25.75 9.14 -7.02
CA HIS A 408 26.83 8.92 -7.97
C HIS A 408 26.75 7.59 -8.69
N LYS A 409 27.46 7.50 -9.82
CA LYS A 409 27.73 6.24 -10.51
C LYS A 409 28.50 5.30 -9.59
N ASN A 410 28.09 4.05 -9.53
CA ASN A 410 28.72 3.03 -8.70
C ASN A 410 30.05 2.55 -9.33
N VAL A 411 31.10 3.38 -9.23
CA VAL A 411 32.43 3.09 -9.79
C VAL A 411 33.54 3.21 -8.72
N PRO A 412 34.65 2.47 -8.85
CA PRO A 412 35.72 2.49 -7.85
C PRO A 412 36.34 3.88 -7.65
N GLY A 413 36.73 4.17 -6.41
CA GLY A 413 37.48 5.38 -6.04
C GLY A 413 36.63 6.63 -5.77
N VAL A 414 35.31 6.58 -5.99
CA VAL A 414 34.42 7.73 -5.73
C VAL A 414 34.41 8.11 -4.25
N LEU A 415 34.22 7.14 -3.35
CA LEU A 415 34.21 7.39 -1.90
C LEU A 415 35.52 8.02 -1.40
N ARG A 416 36.66 7.63 -1.99
CA ARG A 416 37.97 8.24 -1.67
C ARG A 416 37.95 9.74 -2.03
N LYS A 417 37.55 10.07 -3.25
CA LYS A 417 37.49 11.47 -3.72
C LYS A 417 36.50 12.31 -2.91
N VAL A 418 35.33 11.75 -2.57
CA VAL A 418 34.34 12.43 -1.73
C VAL A 418 34.93 12.70 -0.34
N ASN A 419 35.55 11.70 0.30
CA ASN A 419 36.17 11.88 1.61
C ASN A 419 37.39 12.83 1.58
N GLU A 420 38.13 12.89 0.47
CA GLU A 420 39.18 13.90 0.26
C GLU A 420 38.61 15.32 0.25
N ILE A 421 37.47 15.55 -0.43
CA ILE A 421 36.77 16.85 -0.44
C ILE A 421 36.23 17.23 0.94
N LEU A 422 35.70 16.25 1.68
CA LEU A 422 35.18 16.47 3.04
C LEU A 422 36.30 16.54 4.10
N GLY A 423 37.56 16.29 3.73
CA GLY A 423 38.66 16.00 4.66
C GLY A 423 39.07 17.14 5.58
N ASP A 424 38.72 18.39 5.22
CA ASP A 424 38.95 19.57 6.07
C ASP A 424 37.88 19.75 7.16
N HIS A 425 36.85 18.90 7.16
CA HIS A 425 35.76 18.89 8.15
C HIS A 425 35.68 17.55 8.88
N ASN A 426 35.13 17.56 10.10
CA ASN A 426 34.87 16.32 10.81
C ASN A 426 33.59 15.67 10.26
N VAL A 427 33.67 14.41 9.82
CA VAL A 427 32.52 13.63 9.38
C VAL A 427 31.93 12.89 10.58
N ASP A 428 30.85 13.42 11.15
CA ASP A 428 30.22 12.87 12.35
C ASP A 428 29.44 11.59 12.07
N LYS A 429 28.82 11.53 10.89
CA LYS A 429 27.98 10.42 10.44
C LYS A 429 28.17 10.24 8.95
N GLN A 430 28.28 8.99 8.51
CA GLN A 430 28.31 8.67 7.08
C GLN A 430 27.66 7.31 6.87
N MET A 431 26.80 7.22 5.88
CA MET A 431 26.23 5.96 5.41
C MET A 431 26.22 5.97 3.89
N THR A 432 26.56 4.84 3.29
CA THR A 432 26.50 4.64 1.85
C THR A 432 25.90 3.30 1.53
N ASP A 433 25.12 3.27 0.47
CA ASP A 433 24.55 2.05 -0.11
C ASP A 433 24.56 2.17 -1.64
N SER A 434 24.49 1.04 -2.34
CA SER A 434 24.51 0.99 -3.80
C SER A 434 23.54 -0.04 -4.33
N ARG A 435 22.90 0.27 -5.46
CA ARG A 435 21.93 -0.59 -6.14
C ARG A 435 22.15 -0.49 -7.64
N GLY A 436 22.71 -1.54 -8.22
CA GLY A 436 23.13 -1.54 -9.62
C GLY A 436 24.17 -0.45 -9.89
N ASP A 437 23.89 0.41 -10.87
CA ASP A 437 24.80 1.45 -11.34
C ASP A 437 24.75 2.75 -10.52
N VAL A 438 23.85 2.84 -9.54
CA VAL A 438 23.63 4.04 -8.73
C VAL A 438 24.02 3.77 -7.27
N ALA A 439 24.75 4.70 -6.68
CA ALA A 439 25.13 4.70 -5.28
C ALA A 439 24.72 6.01 -4.61
N TYR A 440 24.38 5.90 -3.33
CA TYR A 440 23.93 6.98 -2.47
C TYR A 440 24.89 7.13 -1.31
N LEU A 441 25.46 8.32 -1.12
CA LEU A 441 26.22 8.67 0.05
C LEU A 441 25.49 9.80 0.78
N MET A 442 25.32 9.61 2.09
CA MET A 442 24.86 10.65 3.00
C MET A 442 25.89 10.83 4.11
N ALA A 443 26.31 12.06 4.35
CA ALA A 443 27.25 12.40 5.40
C ALA A 443 26.81 13.66 6.15
N ASP A 444 26.90 13.66 7.47
CA ASP A 444 26.80 14.87 8.27
C ASP A 444 28.22 15.30 8.66
N ILE A 445 28.57 16.53 8.33
CA ILE A 445 29.87 17.13 8.67
C ILE A 445 29.67 18.32 9.62
N SER A 446 30.59 18.52 10.54
CA SER A 446 30.55 19.62 11.53
C SER A 446 31.57 20.72 11.24
N ASN A 447 31.34 21.87 11.86
CA ASN A 447 32.18 23.07 11.79
C ASN A 447 32.29 23.66 10.38
N VAL A 448 31.19 23.64 9.63
CA VAL A 448 31.15 24.25 8.28
C VAL A 448 30.72 25.70 8.38
N ASN A 449 31.53 26.61 7.84
CA ASN A 449 31.14 28.00 7.66
C ASN A 449 30.24 28.15 6.43
N VAL A 450 29.26 29.05 6.48
CA VAL A 450 28.34 29.30 5.34
C VAL A 450 29.09 29.67 4.05
N SER A 451 30.25 30.31 4.17
CA SER A 451 31.12 30.63 3.04
C SER A 451 31.72 29.41 2.34
N GLU A 452 31.97 28.33 3.06
CA GLU A 452 32.61 27.10 2.56
C GLU A 452 31.60 26.17 1.85
N ILE A 453 30.30 26.30 2.16
CA ILE A 453 29.23 25.47 1.59
C ILE A 453 29.25 25.51 0.05
N LYS A 454 29.50 26.69 -0.52
CA LYS A 454 29.52 26.87 -1.98
C LYS A 454 30.67 26.11 -2.63
N ASP A 455 31.86 26.18 -2.03
CA ASP A 455 33.06 25.55 -2.57
C ASP A 455 32.96 24.02 -2.41
N LEU A 456 32.47 23.55 -1.25
CA LEU A 456 32.20 22.13 -1.00
C LEU A 456 31.19 21.57 -2.01
N TYR A 457 30.09 22.29 -2.25
CA TYR A 457 29.10 21.90 -3.25
C TYR A 457 29.71 21.82 -4.66
N GLN A 458 30.48 22.84 -5.07
CA GLN A 458 31.09 22.88 -6.40
C GLN A 458 32.12 21.76 -6.59
N ASN A 459 32.96 21.49 -5.59
CA ASN A 459 33.95 20.41 -5.63
C ASN A 459 33.29 19.03 -5.82
N LEU A 460 32.13 18.80 -5.19
CA LEU A 460 31.35 17.57 -5.38
C LEU A 460 30.70 17.51 -6.77
N GLU A 461 30.16 18.63 -7.26
CA GLU A 461 29.54 18.72 -8.58
C GLU A 461 30.52 18.47 -9.74
N ASP A 462 31.80 18.83 -9.55
CA ASP A 462 32.88 18.68 -10.53
C ASP A 462 33.40 17.23 -10.66
N LEU A 463 33.04 16.34 -9.72
CA LEU A 463 33.36 14.93 -9.82
C LEU A 463 32.60 14.28 -10.99
N GLY A 464 33.31 13.76 -12.00
CA GLY A 464 32.69 13.11 -13.18
C GLY A 464 31.83 11.86 -12.89
N SER A 465 31.88 11.33 -11.66
CA SER A 465 31.00 10.26 -11.18
C SER A 465 29.62 10.76 -10.72
N ARG A 466 29.44 12.07 -10.56
CA ARG A 466 28.24 12.68 -10.00
C ARG A 466 27.02 12.41 -10.87
N ILE A 467 25.95 12.00 -10.22
CA ILE A 467 24.59 12.02 -10.78
C ILE A 467 23.88 13.27 -10.25
N ARG A 468 23.90 13.47 -8.93
CA ARG A 468 23.28 14.63 -8.28
C ARG A 468 23.86 14.89 -6.90
N THR A 469 24.14 16.15 -6.58
CA THR A 469 24.54 16.57 -5.23
C THR A 469 23.43 17.38 -4.57
N ARG A 470 23.19 17.15 -3.29
CA ARG A 470 22.33 17.99 -2.45
C ARG A 470 23.05 18.30 -1.15
N VAL A 471 22.92 19.54 -0.71
CA VAL A 471 23.49 20.00 0.55
C VAL A 471 22.36 20.60 1.36
N LEU A 472 22.14 20.08 2.57
CA LEU A 472 21.06 20.47 3.47
C LEU A 472 21.66 21.06 4.75
N TYR A 473 21.21 22.25 5.17
CA TYR A 473 21.78 22.99 6.31
C TYR A 473 20.71 23.56 7.24
#